data_AF-A0A2H9QWX0-F1
#
_entry.id   AF-A0A2H9QWX0-F1
#
_cell.length_a   1.000
_cell.length_b   1.000
_cell.length_c   1.000
_cell.angle_alpha   90.00
_cell.angle_beta   90.00
_cell.angle_gamma   90.00
#
_symmetry.space_group_name_H-M   'P 1'
#
loop_
_entity.id
_entity.type
_entity.pdbx_description
1 polymer ?
#
loop_
_entity_poly.entity_id
_entity_poly.type
_entity_poly.pdbx_seq_one_letter_code
_entity_poly.pdbx_strand_id
1 'polypeptide(L)'
;MKDKIELRQEISKFIPRINSSKNIFELFRHLNYPKEVIFDETYKRKLEEFDFKKEEKDKINNIYTVLSFEKNLSVFLIETKTLAPAFIRYIAKVFSDRYMRCLLIITINYTDIIIVFPDYEKVEVGKHKLKITKLYLSKEEIYYTDLETLSNIFYEGKEATWRDVWYKWREAFNVEKVTEKFFGDYQDIFFMLRKALEKQKINTKYAHEFTLQFLNRVMFIYFVSKKRWLNENLKFMKWFWTRYKEERNKGAFDKDSFYEKWLRVIFFEVFNNMPYALKELPTDVMEALSNVPFLNGGLFRETDTDKLPIKIEDSLFKKIFNFFEKYNFTIKEDMPLEKEVAINPQMIGYVYESLANVAEEIYDRTD
;
A
#
# COMPACT_ATOMS: atom_id res chain seq x y z
N MET A 1 15.30 23.76 6.57
CA MET A 1 14.26 22.88 5.98
C MET A 1 14.57 21.47 6.44
N LYS A 2 13.65 20.81 7.14
CA LYS A 2 13.90 19.47 7.67
C LYS A 2 14.11 18.48 6.53
N ASP A 3 15.09 17.58 6.64
CA ASP A 3 15.30 16.54 5.64
C ASP A 3 14.06 15.62 5.60
N LYS A 4 13.51 15.38 4.41
CA LYS A 4 12.36 14.48 4.22
C LYS A 4 12.67 13.06 4.70
N ILE A 5 13.92 12.62 4.63
CA ILE A 5 14.34 11.31 5.15
C ILE A 5 14.21 11.28 6.68
N GLU A 6 14.74 12.30 7.36
CA GLU A 6 14.66 12.43 8.82
C GLU A 6 13.21 12.51 9.28
N LEU A 7 12.38 13.31 8.60
CA LEU A 7 10.95 13.41 8.90
C LEU A 7 10.23 12.06 8.80
N ARG A 8 10.47 11.29 7.73
CA ARG A 8 9.88 9.95 7.59
C ARG A 8 10.31 9.01 8.72
N GLN A 9 11.57 9.08 9.15
CA GLN A 9 12.08 8.25 10.25
C GLN A 9 11.46 8.62 11.60
N GLU A 10 11.15 9.90 11.81
CA GLU A 10 10.42 10.33 13.00
C GLU A 10 8.97 9.85 12.96
N ILE A 11 8.27 10.08 11.84
CA ILE A 11 6.88 9.64 11.67
C ILE A 11 6.79 8.12 11.84
N SER A 12 7.71 7.33 11.29
CA SER A 12 7.70 5.87 11.43
C SER A 12 7.86 5.38 12.86
N LYS A 13 8.59 6.14 13.71
CA LYS A 13 8.70 5.86 15.15
C LYS A 13 7.50 6.37 15.94
N PHE A 14 6.82 7.40 15.44
CA PHE A 14 5.70 8.05 16.11
C PHE A 14 4.37 7.32 15.90
N ILE A 15 4.03 6.92 14.66
CA ILE A 15 2.74 6.28 14.33
C ILE A 15 2.42 5.07 15.24
N PRO A 16 3.35 4.13 15.51
CA PRO A 16 3.07 3.00 16.41
C PRO A 16 2.66 3.40 17.84
N ARG A 17 3.02 4.61 18.28
CA ARG A 17 2.76 5.12 19.64
C ARG A 17 1.39 5.81 19.76
N ILE A 18 0.70 6.10 18.66
CA ILE A 18 -0.58 6.81 18.67
C ILE A 18 -1.63 5.94 19.36
N ASN A 19 -2.10 6.29 20.55
CA ASN A 19 -3.09 5.51 21.29
C ASN A 19 -4.23 6.36 21.87
N SER A 20 -4.23 7.66 21.54
CA SER A 20 -5.16 8.64 22.07
C SER A 20 -5.35 9.80 21.10
N SER A 21 -6.40 10.59 21.32
CA SER A 21 -6.65 11.80 20.54
C SER A 21 -5.45 12.75 20.62
N LYS A 22 -4.87 12.91 21.81
CA LYS A 22 -3.67 13.74 22.04
C LYS A 22 -2.54 13.42 21.07
N ASN A 23 -2.28 12.14 20.77
CA ASN A 23 -1.21 11.78 19.83
C ASN A 23 -1.52 12.19 18.38
N ILE A 24 -2.80 12.30 18.00
CA ILE A 24 -3.17 12.88 16.69
C ILE A 24 -2.86 14.37 16.65
N PHE A 25 -3.13 15.12 17.72
CA PHE A 25 -2.73 16.53 17.79
C PHE A 25 -1.20 16.67 17.75
N GLU A 26 -0.48 15.83 18.50
CA GLU A 26 0.99 15.77 18.45
C GLU A 26 1.51 15.42 17.06
N LEU A 27 0.86 14.54 16.29
CA LEU A 27 1.24 14.26 14.90
C LEU A 27 1.27 15.53 14.06
N PHE A 28 0.25 16.40 14.16
CA PHE A 28 0.25 17.66 13.40
C PHE A 28 1.30 18.66 13.92
N ARG A 29 1.64 18.64 15.21
CA ARG A 29 2.79 19.38 15.73
C ARG A 29 4.11 18.86 15.13
N HIS A 30 4.28 17.54 15.02
CA HIS A 30 5.43 16.91 14.37
C HIS A 30 5.49 17.19 12.87
N LEU A 31 4.34 17.34 12.21
CA LEU A 31 4.20 17.81 10.84
C LEU A 31 4.37 19.34 10.70
N ASN A 32 4.84 20.00 11.76
CA ASN A 32 5.22 21.41 11.80
C ASN A 32 4.07 22.40 11.56
N TYR A 33 2.82 21.99 11.85
CA TYR A 33 1.69 22.92 11.77
C TYR A 33 1.79 23.99 12.89
N PRO A 34 1.45 25.26 12.60
CA PRO A 34 1.52 26.34 13.57
C PRO A 34 0.63 26.07 14.79
N LYS A 35 1.07 26.47 15.98
CA LYS A 35 0.30 26.22 17.21
C LYS A 35 -1.03 26.96 17.22
N GLU A 36 -1.09 28.08 16.52
CA GLU A 36 -2.24 29.00 16.45
C GLU A 36 -3.42 28.37 15.68
N VAL A 37 -3.13 27.42 14.79
CA VAL A 37 -4.18 26.70 14.03
C VAL A 37 -4.58 25.38 14.68
N ILE A 38 -3.78 24.86 15.61
CA ILE A 38 -4.06 23.62 16.34
C ILE A 38 -4.98 23.92 17.53
N PHE A 39 -6.05 23.16 17.64
CA PHE A 39 -7.07 23.37 18.67
C PHE A 39 -6.67 22.74 20.02
N ASP A 40 -7.43 23.08 21.06
CA ASP A 40 -7.33 22.41 22.35
C ASP A 40 -7.72 20.93 22.23
N GLU A 41 -6.81 20.04 22.61
CA GLU A 41 -6.96 18.58 22.53
C GLU A 41 -8.05 18.02 23.47
N THR A 42 -8.49 18.80 24.46
CA THR A 42 -9.57 18.43 25.38
C THR A 42 -10.96 18.80 24.86
N TYR A 43 -11.05 19.70 23.87
CA TYR A 43 -12.31 20.18 23.36
C TYR A 43 -12.94 19.20 22.37
N LYS A 44 -14.14 18.72 22.72
CA LYS A 44 -14.97 17.85 21.88
C LYS A 44 -16.12 18.64 21.25
N ARG A 45 -16.35 18.40 19.96
CA ARG A 45 -17.49 18.95 19.22
C ARG A 45 -18.78 18.25 19.66
N LYS A 46 -19.88 19.01 19.76
CA LYS A 46 -21.19 18.43 20.05
C LYS A 46 -21.71 17.75 18.79
N LEU A 47 -22.22 16.53 18.93
CA LEU A 47 -22.70 15.75 17.77
C LEU A 47 -23.93 16.41 17.11
N GLU A 48 -24.66 17.23 17.86
CA GLU A 48 -25.80 18.02 17.39
C GLU A 48 -25.40 19.05 16.32
N GLU A 49 -24.13 19.44 16.23
CA GLU A 49 -23.63 20.42 15.25
C GLU A 49 -23.59 19.88 13.79
N PHE A 50 -23.80 18.58 13.60
CA PHE A 50 -23.56 17.89 12.33
C PHE A 50 -24.81 17.23 11.72
N ASP A 51 -25.98 17.36 12.35
CA ASP A 51 -27.27 16.78 11.91
C ASP A 51 -27.18 15.32 11.43
N PHE A 52 -26.42 14.48 12.14
CA PHE A 52 -26.28 13.08 11.75
C PHE A 52 -27.64 12.37 11.82
N LYS A 53 -27.92 11.51 10.83
CA LYS A 53 -28.95 10.47 10.94
C LYS A 53 -28.77 9.70 12.25
N LYS A 54 -29.88 9.43 12.94
CA LYS A 54 -29.88 8.80 14.27
C LYS A 54 -29.03 7.52 14.32
N GLU A 55 -29.23 6.62 13.36
CA GLU A 55 -28.49 5.35 13.24
C GLU A 55 -26.97 5.53 13.06
N GLU A 56 -26.54 6.61 12.41
CA GLU A 56 -25.12 6.90 12.18
C GLU A 56 -24.50 7.67 13.34
N LYS A 57 -25.29 8.51 14.01
CA LYS A 57 -24.90 9.24 15.23
C LYS A 57 -24.48 8.27 16.33
N ASP A 58 -25.23 7.18 16.53
CA ASP A 58 -24.97 6.17 17.56
C ASP A 58 -23.64 5.41 17.36
N LYS A 59 -23.05 5.50 16.16
CA LYS A 59 -21.75 4.91 15.81
C LYS A 59 -20.58 5.85 16.08
N ILE A 60 -20.82 7.12 16.44
CA ILE A 60 -19.78 8.12 16.70
C ILE A 60 -19.59 8.24 18.22
N ASN A 61 -18.36 8.09 18.69
CA ASN A 61 -18.02 8.26 20.10
C ASN A 61 -17.64 9.71 20.40
N ASN A 62 -16.71 10.28 19.63
CA ASN A 62 -16.24 11.66 19.82
C ASN A 62 -15.82 12.28 18.47
N ILE A 63 -15.93 13.61 18.38
CA ILE A 63 -15.42 14.40 17.27
C ILE A 63 -14.54 15.51 17.83
N TYR A 64 -13.34 15.66 17.28
CA TYR A 64 -12.41 16.74 17.61
C TYR A 64 -12.11 17.54 16.36
N THR A 65 -11.97 18.85 16.50
CA THR A 65 -11.28 19.67 15.50
C THR A 65 -9.82 19.64 15.88
N VAL A 66 -8.96 19.05 15.05
CA VAL A 66 -7.52 18.93 15.34
C VAL A 66 -6.81 20.24 15.00
N LEU A 67 -7.11 20.78 13.81
CA LEU A 67 -6.66 22.10 13.39
C LEU A 67 -7.66 22.75 12.44
N SER A 68 -7.61 24.08 12.32
CA SER A 68 -8.38 24.85 11.35
C SER A 68 -7.65 26.11 10.89
N PHE A 69 -7.57 26.31 9.57
CA PHE A 69 -7.16 27.58 8.95
C PHE A 69 -8.41 28.36 8.57
N GLU A 70 -8.73 29.41 9.34
CA GLU A 70 -9.79 30.38 9.05
C GLU A 70 -11.17 29.74 8.73
N LYS A 71 -11.46 28.54 9.28
CA LYS A 71 -12.64 27.71 8.97
C LYS A 71 -12.73 27.18 7.52
N ASN A 72 -11.80 27.55 6.64
CA ASN A 72 -11.80 27.14 5.23
C ASN A 72 -11.19 25.74 5.02
N LEU A 73 -10.18 25.40 5.81
CA LEU A 73 -9.49 24.11 5.78
C LEU A 73 -9.33 23.57 7.19
N SER A 74 -9.89 22.39 7.48
CA SER A 74 -9.85 21.82 8.83
C SER A 74 -9.51 20.33 8.83
N VAL A 75 -8.86 19.87 9.89
CA VAL A 75 -8.66 18.44 10.16
C VAL A 75 -9.58 18.03 11.29
N PHE A 76 -10.33 16.94 11.11
CA PHE A 76 -11.20 16.37 12.13
C PHE A 76 -10.73 14.98 12.52
N LEU A 77 -10.74 14.70 13.82
CA LEU A 77 -10.61 13.34 14.35
C LEU A 77 -11.99 12.84 14.76
N ILE A 78 -12.38 11.68 14.26
CA ILE A 78 -13.65 11.01 14.56
C ILE A 78 -13.34 9.64 15.18
N GLU A 79 -13.60 9.51 16.48
CA GLU A 79 -13.60 8.22 17.16
C GLU A 79 -14.96 7.56 16.96
N THR A 80 -14.98 6.31 16.50
CA THR A 80 -16.20 5.61 16.08
C THR A 80 -16.23 4.15 16.56
N LYS A 81 -17.39 3.50 16.42
CA LYS A 81 -17.60 2.07 16.67
C LYS A 81 -17.41 1.21 15.41
N THR A 82 -17.27 1.81 14.22
CA THR A 82 -17.13 1.07 12.96
C THR A 82 -16.27 1.79 11.94
N LEU A 83 -15.55 1.01 11.12
CA LEU A 83 -14.82 1.51 9.93
C LEU A 83 -15.46 1.01 8.63
N ALA A 84 -16.77 0.71 8.65
CA ALA A 84 -17.47 0.26 7.45
C ALA A 84 -17.37 1.30 6.31
N PRO A 85 -17.08 0.90 5.06
CA PRO A 85 -16.92 1.83 3.94
C PRO A 85 -18.11 2.77 3.73
N ALA A 86 -19.34 2.26 3.85
CA ALA A 86 -20.56 3.06 3.73
C ALA A 86 -20.64 4.17 4.81
N PHE A 87 -20.24 3.85 6.04
CA PHE A 87 -20.19 4.83 7.13
C PHE A 87 -19.12 5.90 6.87
N ILE A 88 -17.92 5.49 6.46
CA ILE A 88 -16.84 6.43 6.12
C ILE A 88 -17.26 7.40 5.02
N ARG A 89 -17.90 6.88 3.96
CA ARG A 89 -18.41 7.70 2.87
C ARG A 89 -19.53 8.65 3.32
N TYR A 90 -20.40 8.19 4.22
CA TYR A 90 -21.42 9.03 4.84
C TYR A 90 -20.80 10.16 5.67
N ILE A 91 -19.84 9.87 6.55
CA ILE A 91 -19.12 10.87 7.35
C ILE A 91 -18.41 11.87 6.43
N ALA A 92 -17.70 11.39 5.40
CA ALA A 92 -17.05 12.25 4.42
C ALA A 92 -18.03 13.22 3.75
N LYS A 93 -19.23 12.75 3.38
CA LYS A 93 -20.28 13.60 2.82
C LYS A 93 -20.78 14.66 3.80
N VAL A 94 -21.11 14.25 5.03
CA VAL A 94 -21.62 15.17 6.07
C VAL A 94 -20.64 16.32 6.35
N PHE A 95 -19.34 16.02 6.43
CA PHE A 95 -18.31 17.03 6.65
C PHE A 95 -18.06 17.88 5.40
N SER A 96 -18.02 17.28 4.22
CA SER A 96 -17.78 18.03 2.97
C SER A 96 -18.93 18.98 2.60
N ASP A 97 -20.15 18.70 3.07
CA ASP A 97 -21.29 19.60 2.89
C ASP A 97 -21.25 20.82 3.82
N ARG A 98 -20.49 20.75 4.92
CA ARG A 98 -20.44 21.79 5.97
C ARG A 98 -19.14 22.58 5.98
N TYR A 99 -18.05 21.96 5.54
CA TYR A 99 -16.72 22.53 5.53
C TYR A 99 -16.20 22.59 4.11
N MET A 100 -15.65 23.74 3.74
CA MET A 100 -15.22 23.98 2.37
C MET A 100 -14.14 23.00 1.90
N ARG A 101 -13.17 22.72 2.78
CA ARG A 101 -12.16 21.68 2.64
C ARG A 101 -11.89 21.05 4.00
N CYS A 102 -11.72 19.72 4.02
CA CYS A 102 -11.36 19.03 5.24
C CYS A 102 -10.48 17.82 4.99
N LEU A 103 -9.83 17.36 6.05
CA LEU A 103 -9.20 16.05 6.13
C LEU A 103 -9.82 15.34 7.35
N LEU A 104 -10.22 14.09 7.19
CA LEU A 104 -10.88 13.34 8.25
C LEU A 104 -9.99 12.21 8.69
N ILE A 105 -9.79 12.07 9.99
CA ILE A 105 -9.04 10.98 10.62
C ILE A 105 -10.06 10.16 11.39
N ILE A 106 -10.28 8.93 10.97
CA ILE A 106 -11.33 8.06 11.52
C ILE A 106 -10.68 6.84 12.16
N THR A 107 -11.08 6.51 13.39
CA THR A 107 -10.52 5.36 14.12
C THR A 107 -11.49 4.80 15.13
N ILE A 108 -11.33 3.51 15.47
CA ILE A 108 -12.06 2.87 16.59
C ILE A 108 -11.26 2.98 17.89
N ASN A 109 -9.97 2.63 17.84
CA ASN A 109 -9.11 2.45 19.02
C ASN A 109 -7.64 2.83 18.73
N TYR A 110 -7.39 3.60 17.67
CA TYR A 110 -6.06 4.00 17.21
C TYR A 110 -5.14 2.88 16.71
N THR A 111 -5.58 1.62 16.69
CA THR A 111 -4.81 0.53 16.03
C THR A 111 -4.84 0.70 14.52
N ASP A 112 -6.05 0.94 13.99
CA ASP A 112 -6.27 1.27 12.60
C ASP A 112 -6.80 2.71 12.50
N ILE A 113 -6.16 3.49 11.64
CA ILE A 113 -6.47 4.89 11.39
C ILE A 113 -6.70 5.05 9.89
N ILE A 114 -7.84 5.63 9.52
CA ILE A 114 -8.15 5.94 8.13
C ILE A 114 -8.12 7.45 7.98
N ILE A 115 -7.17 7.94 7.18
CA ILE A 115 -7.14 9.34 6.78
C ILE A 115 -7.90 9.47 5.46
N VAL A 116 -9.02 10.16 5.49
CA VAL A 116 -9.90 10.40 4.35
C VAL A 116 -9.69 11.83 3.88
N PHE A 117 -9.31 11.97 2.63
CA PHE A 117 -9.22 13.23 1.91
C PHE A 117 -10.41 13.35 0.95
N PRO A 118 -11.46 14.11 1.30
CA PRO A 118 -12.58 14.38 0.42
C PRO A 118 -12.23 15.51 -0.57
N ASP A 119 -12.60 15.31 -1.82
CA ASP A 119 -12.51 16.31 -2.88
C ASP A 119 -13.74 16.19 -3.81
N TYR A 120 -13.87 17.10 -4.77
CA TYR A 120 -14.97 17.09 -5.72
C TYR A 120 -14.46 16.93 -7.14
N GLU A 121 -14.99 15.93 -7.83
CA GLU A 121 -14.67 15.67 -9.23
C GLU A 121 -15.84 16.11 -10.11
N LYS A 122 -15.53 16.87 -11.16
CA LYS A 122 -16.51 17.28 -12.16
C LYS A 122 -16.86 16.08 -13.02
N VAL A 123 -18.11 15.65 -12.98
CA VAL A 123 -18.59 14.50 -13.77
C VAL A 123 -19.36 14.95 -15.00
N GLU A 124 -20.07 16.08 -14.92
CA GLU A 124 -20.80 16.70 -16.03
C GLU A 124 -20.67 18.24 -15.91
N VAL A 125 -21.11 18.98 -16.93
CA VAL A 125 -21.17 20.45 -16.87
C VAL A 125 -22.04 20.86 -15.68
N GLY A 126 -21.46 21.59 -14.73
CA GLY A 126 -22.13 22.07 -13.52
C GLY A 126 -22.35 21.03 -12.41
N LYS A 127 -22.11 19.74 -12.64
CA LYS A 127 -22.29 18.70 -11.61
C LYS A 127 -20.95 18.17 -11.09
N HIS A 128 -20.77 18.31 -9.79
CA HIS A 128 -19.63 17.76 -9.06
C HIS A 128 -20.11 16.63 -8.16
N LYS A 129 -19.34 15.54 -8.09
CA LYS A 129 -19.59 14.45 -7.16
C LYS A 129 -18.43 14.34 -6.17
N LEU A 130 -18.76 13.93 -4.94
CA LEU A 130 -17.78 13.70 -3.89
C LEU A 130 -16.90 12.51 -4.28
N LYS A 131 -15.60 12.80 -4.43
CA LYS A 131 -14.53 11.83 -4.53
C LYS A 131 -13.85 11.73 -3.17
N ILE A 132 -13.56 10.53 -2.70
CA ILE A 132 -12.79 10.33 -1.48
C ILE A 132 -11.52 9.54 -1.80
N THR A 133 -10.40 10.01 -1.26
CA THR A 133 -9.15 9.26 -1.30
C THR A 133 -8.76 8.89 0.13
N LYS A 134 -8.44 7.62 0.36
CA LYS A 134 -8.17 7.11 1.71
C LYS A 134 -6.72 6.64 1.82
N LEU A 135 -6.09 6.98 2.94
CA LEU A 135 -4.86 6.37 3.40
C LEU A 135 -5.20 5.51 4.62
N TYR A 136 -4.98 4.20 4.51
CA TYR A 136 -5.15 3.26 5.62
C TYR A 136 -3.81 3.12 6.34
N LEU A 137 -3.80 3.43 7.63
CA LEU A 137 -2.65 3.30 8.50
C LEU A 137 -2.97 2.25 9.56
N SER A 138 -2.28 1.12 9.51
CA SER A 138 -2.31 0.14 10.59
C SER A 138 -0.95 0.14 11.28
N LYS A 139 -0.94 0.14 12.62
CA LYS A 139 0.32 0.14 13.40
C LYS A 139 1.23 -1.05 13.07
N GLU A 140 0.63 -2.17 12.68
CA GLU A 140 1.33 -3.40 12.33
C GLU A 140 1.90 -3.36 10.91
N GLU A 141 1.37 -2.46 10.07
CA GLU A 141 1.58 -2.43 8.63
C GLU A 141 1.88 -1.03 8.08
N ILE A 142 2.95 -0.42 8.57
CA ILE A 142 3.40 0.86 8.01
C ILE A 142 4.33 0.57 6.81
N TYR A 143 3.99 1.12 5.66
CA TYR A 143 4.78 1.08 4.43
C TYR A 143 5.46 2.43 4.16
N TYR A 144 6.48 2.43 3.29
CA TYR A 144 7.18 3.66 2.92
C TYR A 144 6.24 4.67 2.25
N THR A 145 5.32 4.23 1.38
CA THR A 145 4.31 5.09 0.75
C THR A 145 3.40 5.79 1.76
N ASP A 146 3.05 5.12 2.85
CA ASP A 146 2.22 5.70 3.90
C ASP A 146 2.97 6.85 4.59
N LEU A 147 4.23 6.60 4.95
CA LEU A 147 5.13 7.58 5.55
C LEU A 147 5.43 8.73 4.61
N GLU A 148 5.60 8.46 3.33
CA GLU A 148 5.83 9.45 2.29
C GLU A 148 4.61 10.36 2.12
N THR A 149 3.40 9.79 2.06
CA THR A 149 2.13 10.53 2.01
C THR A 149 2.00 11.46 3.21
N LEU A 150 2.20 10.94 4.41
CA LEU A 150 2.17 11.74 5.65
C LEU A 150 3.27 12.81 5.70
N SER A 151 4.48 12.50 5.23
CA SER A 151 5.58 13.47 5.20
C SER A 151 5.32 14.57 4.17
N ASN A 152 4.62 14.27 3.09
CA ASN A 152 4.32 15.24 2.05
C ASN A 152 3.24 16.25 2.47
N ILE A 153 2.46 15.99 3.53
CA ILE A 153 1.56 16.98 4.14
C ILE A 153 2.23 17.88 5.20
N PHE A 154 3.54 17.73 5.42
CA PHE A 154 4.31 18.59 6.34
C PHE A 154 4.15 20.07 6.01
N TYR A 155 3.96 20.93 7.00
CA TYR A 155 3.84 22.37 6.80
C TYR A 155 5.24 23.01 6.72
N GLU A 156 5.60 23.58 5.57
CA GLU A 156 6.95 24.12 5.36
C GLU A 156 7.17 25.51 5.96
N GLY A 157 6.10 26.21 6.35
CA GLY A 157 6.16 27.59 6.84
C GLY A 157 6.22 28.63 5.73
N LYS A 158 6.11 28.20 4.46
CA LYS A 158 6.09 29.07 3.28
C LYS A 158 4.72 29.15 2.62
N GLU A 159 3.80 28.30 3.05
CA GLU A 159 2.40 28.30 2.62
C GLU A 159 1.72 29.60 3.09
N ALA A 160 1.41 30.49 2.14
CA ALA A 160 0.88 31.82 2.42
C ALA A 160 -0.60 31.80 2.79
N THR A 161 -1.34 30.80 2.29
CA THR A 161 -2.78 30.66 2.49
C THR A 161 -3.18 29.21 2.77
N TRP A 162 -4.40 29.01 3.29
CA TRP A 162 -4.97 27.67 3.44
C TRP A 162 -5.07 26.91 2.10
N ARG A 163 -5.13 27.61 0.96
CA ARG A 163 -5.17 27.00 -0.37
C ARG A 163 -3.87 26.26 -0.67
N ASP A 164 -2.73 26.85 -0.29
CA ASP A 164 -1.41 26.24 -0.50
C ASP A 164 -1.28 24.93 0.28
N VAL A 165 -1.77 24.93 1.54
CA VAL A 165 -1.86 23.72 2.37
C VAL A 165 -2.77 22.68 1.72
N TRP A 166 -3.94 23.08 1.22
CA TRP A 166 -4.86 22.16 0.53
C TRP A 166 -4.27 21.58 -0.75
N TYR A 167 -3.61 22.38 -1.59
CA TYR A 167 -2.92 21.87 -2.79
C TYR A 167 -1.86 20.86 -2.41
N LYS A 168 -1.09 21.12 -1.35
CA LYS A 168 -0.11 20.18 -0.83
C LYS A 168 -0.73 18.85 -0.38
N TRP A 169 -1.87 18.89 0.32
CA TRP A 169 -2.61 17.68 0.69
C TRP A 169 -3.09 16.93 -0.55
N ARG A 170 -3.65 17.63 -1.53
CA ARG A 170 -4.12 17.04 -2.79
C ARG A 170 -2.99 16.33 -3.53
N GLU A 171 -1.81 16.93 -3.58
CA GLU A 171 -0.63 16.33 -4.20
C GLU A 171 -0.09 15.13 -3.41
N ALA A 172 -0.17 15.16 -2.07
CA ALA A 172 0.25 14.05 -1.23
C ALA A 172 -0.67 12.83 -1.37
N PHE A 173 -1.98 13.04 -1.54
CA PHE A 173 -3.00 11.99 -1.73
C PHE A 173 -3.20 11.62 -3.21
N ASN A 174 -2.32 12.03 -4.13
CA ASN A 174 -2.42 11.70 -5.54
C ASN A 174 -2.02 10.23 -5.78
N VAL A 175 -3.01 9.39 -6.06
CA VAL A 175 -2.82 7.93 -6.25
C VAL A 175 -2.10 7.65 -7.57
N GLU A 176 -2.37 8.43 -8.61
CA GLU A 176 -1.72 8.29 -9.91
C GLU A 176 -0.20 8.44 -9.80
N LYS A 177 0.30 9.39 -8.99
CA LYS A 177 1.73 9.53 -8.72
C LYS A 177 2.35 8.32 -8.03
N VAL A 178 1.63 7.69 -7.10
CA VAL A 178 2.10 6.48 -6.42
C VAL A 178 2.18 5.32 -7.40
N THR A 179 1.17 5.18 -8.26
CA THR A 179 1.09 4.20 -9.36
C THR A 179 2.22 4.38 -10.37
N GLU A 180 2.46 5.59 -10.85
CA GLU A 180 3.55 5.91 -11.79
C GLU A 180 4.93 5.63 -11.18
N LYS A 181 5.12 6.04 -9.92
CA LYS A 181 6.38 5.78 -9.20
C LYS A 181 6.61 4.28 -8.99
N PHE A 182 5.57 3.52 -8.66
CA PHE A 182 5.66 2.07 -8.54
C PHE A 182 6.07 1.43 -9.86
N PHE A 183 5.45 1.85 -10.97
CA PHE A 183 5.76 1.31 -12.29
C PHE A 183 7.21 1.59 -12.70
N GLY A 184 7.70 2.81 -12.48
CA GLY A 184 9.12 3.12 -12.73
C GLY A 184 10.07 2.26 -11.90
N ASP A 185 9.84 2.16 -10.58
CA ASP A 185 10.64 1.30 -9.70
C ASP A 185 10.52 -0.19 -10.09
N TYR A 186 9.35 -0.63 -10.59
CA TYR A 186 9.13 -1.99 -11.10
C TYR A 186 9.98 -2.25 -12.34
N GLN A 187 10.01 -1.31 -13.30
CA GLN A 187 10.83 -1.42 -14.51
C GLN A 187 12.32 -1.56 -14.17
N ASP A 188 12.82 -0.80 -13.19
CA ASP A 188 14.20 -0.92 -12.73
C ASP A 188 14.53 -2.33 -12.22
N ILE A 189 13.65 -2.90 -11.40
CA ILE A 189 13.79 -4.28 -10.89
C ILE A 189 13.67 -5.30 -12.02
N PHE A 190 12.73 -5.10 -12.94
CA PHE A 190 12.52 -5.94 -14.11
C PHE A 190 13.78 -6.04 -14.97
N PHE A 191 14.31 -4.89 -15.42
CA PHE A 191 15.49 -4.89 -16.28
C PHE A 191 16.75 -5.37 -15.56
N MET A 192 16.84 -5.15 -14.25
CA MET A 192 17.92 -5.71 -13.43
C MET A 192 17.88 -7.25 -13.40
N LEU A 193 16.71 -7.84 -13.15
CA LEU A 193 16.54 -9.30 -13.11
C LEU A 193 16.77 -9.88 -14.50
N ARG A 194 16.15 -9.34 -15.55
CA ARG A 194 16.35 -9.79 -16.93
C ARG A 194 17.84 -9.81 -17.32
N LYS A 195 18.57 -8.73 -17.03
CA LYS A 195 20.01 -8.66 -17.31
C LYS A 195 20.82 -9.71 -16.53
N ALA A 196 20.39 -10.08 -15.33
CA ALA A 196 21.02 -11.16 -14.58
C ALA A 196 20.78 -12.55 -15.21
N LEU A 197 19.63 -12.75 -15.85
CA LEU A 197 19.31 -13.97 -16.59
C LEU A 197 20.06 -14.04 -17.93
N GLU A 198 20.17 -12.92 -18.65
CA GLU A 198 20.95 -12.85 -19.89
C GLU A 198 22.43 -13.20 -19.65
N LYS A 199 23.00 -12.79 -18.49
CA LYS A 199 24.35 -13.19 -18.07
C LYS A 199 24.50 -14.70 -17.83
N GLN A 200 23.40 -15.40 -17.56
CA GLN A 200 23.37 -16.86 -17.45
C GLN A 200 23.22 -17.54 -18.82
N LYS A 201 23.38 -16.78 -19.93
CA LYS A 201 23.20 -17.24 -21.31
C LYS A 201 21.77 -17.65 -21.65
N ILE A 202 20.78 -17.19 -20.87
CA ILE A 202 19.37 -17.31 -21.25
C ILE A 202 19.12 -16.31 -22.39
N ASN A 203 18.49 -16.78 -23.46
CA ASN A 203 18.13 -15.92 -24.59
C ASN A 203 17.25 -14.75 -24.11
N THR A 204 17.48 -13.57 -24.69
CA THR A 204 16.79 -12.32 -24.33
C THR A 204 15.26 -12.45 -24.28
N LYS A 205 14.65 -13.17 -25.21
CA LYS A 205 13.20 -13.44 -25.24
C LYS A 205 12.75 -14.19 -24.01
N TYR A 206 13.37 -15.34 -23.75
CA TYR A 206 13.03 -16.15 -22.58
C TYR A 206 13.36 -15.47 -21.26
N ALA A 207 14.44 -14.69 -21.20
CA ALA A 207 14.79 -13.89 -20.03
C ALA A 207 13.72 -12.82 -19.75
N HIS A 208 13.19 -12.17 -20.80
CA HIS A 208 12.09 -11.22 -20.69
C HIS A 208 10.81 -11.91 -20.19
N GLU A 209 10.36 -12.96 -20.88
CA GLU A 209 9.12 -13.69 -20.56
C GLU A 209 9.13 -14.23 -19.13
N PHE A 210 10.24 -14.88 -18.73
CA PHE A 210 10.42 -15.37 -17.36
C PHE A 210 10.34 -14.22 -16.36
N THR A 211 11.06 -13.12 -16.59
CA THR A 211 11.10 -11.98 -15.66
C THR A 211 9.70 -11.40 -15.45
N LEU A 212 8.93 -11.26 -16.53
CA LEU A 212 7.56 -10.73 -16.49
C LEU A 212 6.64 -11.64 -15.68
N GLN A 213 6.62 -12.93 -16.00
CA GLN A 213 5.80 -13.91 -15.27
C GLN A 213 6.20 -14.00 -13.80
N PHE A 214 7.50 -14.09 -13.53
CA PHE A 214 8.05 -14.21 -12.19
C PHE A 214 7.68 -13.00 -11.31
N LEU A 215 7.94 -11.77 -11.77
CA LEU A 215 7.63 -10.58 -10.97
C LEU A 215 6.12 -10.36 -10.82
N ASN A 216 5.31 -10.73 -11.81
CA ASN A 216 3.85 -10.69 -11.67
C ASN A 216 3.33 -11.71 -10.66
N ARG A 217 3.90 -12.92 -10.61
CA ARG A 217 3.58 -13.92 -9.56
C ARG A 217 3.97 -13.42 -8.18
N VAL A 218 5.15 -12.83 -8.02
CA VAL A 218 5.57 -12.20 -6.75
C VAL A 218 4.61 -11.07 -6.34
N MET A 219 4.29 -10.17 -7.27
CA MET A 219 3.36 -9.07 -7.04
C MET A 219 1.96 -9.56 -6.66
N PHE A 220 1.48 -10.65 -7.29
CA PHE A 220 0.21 -11.27 -6.93
C PHE A 220 0.20 -11.75 -5.48
N ILE A 221 1.31 -12.28 -4.96
CA ILE A 221 1.40 -12.66 -3.55
C ILE A 221 1.20 -11.44 -2.64
N TYR A 222 1.78 -10.28 -2.97
CA TYR A 222 1.56 -9.05 -2.21
C TYR A 222 0.08 -8.64 -2.16
N PHE A 223 -0.67 -8.80 -3.26
CA PHE A 223 -2.12 -8.58 -3.27
C PHE A 223 -2.87 -9.60 -2.42
N VAL A 224 -2.59 -10.89 -2.60
CA VAL A 224 -3.34 -11.96 -1.92
C VAL A 224 -3.08 -11.97 -0.41
N SER A 225 -1.88 -11.56 0.04
CA SER A 225 -1.56 -11.40 1.46
C SER A 225 -2.55 -10.46 2.17
N LYS A 226 -3.11 -9.45 1.47
CA LYS A 226 -4.12 -8.55 2.04
C LYS A 226 -5.47 -9.23 2.33
N LYS A 227 -5.72 -10.42 1.79
CA LYS A 227 -6.87 -11.26 2.15
C LYS A 227 -6.64 -12.12 3.40
N ARG A 228 -5.43 -12.08 4.00
CA ARG A 228 -5.02 -12.91 5.14
C ARG A 228 -5.02 -14.42 4.87
N TRP A 229 -5.04 -14.83 3.60
CA TRP A 229 -5.02 -16.24 3.21
C TRP A 229 -3.68 -16.93 3.43
N LEU A 230 -2.59 -16.17 3.56
CA LEU A 230 -1.24 -16.68 3.75
C LEU A 230 -0.82 -16.48 5.22
N ASN A 231 -1.17 -17.44 6.07
CA ASN A 231 -0.85 -17.44 7.51
C ASN A 231 -1.33 -16.20 8.29
N GLU A 232 -2.45 -15.60 7.87
CA GLU A 232 -2.94 -14.31 8.37
C GLU A 232 -1.91 -13.16 8.33
N ASN A 233 -0.82 -13.36 7.59
CA ASN A 233 0.34 -12.49 7.59
C ASN A 233 0.28 -11.56 6.37
N LEU A 234 0.00 -10.30 6.64
CA LEU A 234 -0.13 -9.27 5.62
C LEU A 234 1.24 -8.92 4.98
N LYS A 235 2.35 -9.24 5.65
CA LYS A 235 3.74 -9.15 5.15
C LYS A 235 4.36 -10.53 4.91
N PHE A 236 3.56 -11.46 4.36
CA PHE A 236 3.95 -12.85 4.15
C PHE A 236 5.29 -12.99 3.42
N MET A 237 5.52 -12.29 2.30
CA MET A 237 6.76 -12.43 1.53
C MET A 237 8.01 -12.06 2.32
N LYS A 238 7.92 -11.02 3.17
CA LYS A 238 9.00 -10.63 4.07
C LYS A 238 9.28 -11.69 5.12
N TRP A 239 8.24 -12.27 5.72
CA TRP A 239 8.37 -13.37 6.66
C TRP A 239 8.96 -14.61 5.99
N PHE A 240 8.43 -15.00 4.82
CA PHE A 240 8.86 -16.16 4.04
C PHE A 240 10.35 -16.05 3.64
N TRP A 241 10.78 -14.87 3.17
CA TRP A 241 12.18 -14.58 2.92
C TRP A 241 13.06 -14.61 4.18
N THR A 242 12.54 -14.14 5.31
CA THR A 242 13.27 -14.16 6.58
C THR A 242 13.48 -15.59 7.07
N ARG A 243 12.44 -16.41 7.00
CA ARG A 243 12.47 -17.82 7.39
C ARG A 243 13.42 -18.64 6.52
N TYR A 244 13.45 -18.40 5.20
CA TYR A 244 14.46 -18.98 4.32
C TYR A 244 15.89 -18.64 4.77
N LYS A 245 16.17 -17.37 5.05
CA LYS A 245 17.53 -16.96 5.47
C LYS A 245 17.93 -17.63 6.78
N GLU A 246 17.00 -17.83 7.71
CA GLU A 246 17.28 -18.52 8.97
C GLU A 246 17.68 -19.98 8.72
N GLU A 247 16.93 -20.71 7.90
CA GLU A 247 17.25 -22.11 7.58
C GLU A 247 18.53 -22.24 6.76
N ARG A 248 18.75 -21.33 5.80
CA ARG A 248 20.03 -21.23 5.07
C ARG A 248 21.20 -20.97 6.03
N ASN A 249 21.04 -20.09 7.01
CA ASN A 249 22.10 -19.80 7.99
C ASN A 249 22.38 -20.98 8.94
N LYS A 250 21.41 -21.90 9.12
CA LYS A 250 21.60 -23.17 9.84
C LYS A 250 22.25 -24.27 8.97
N GLY A 251 22.45 -24.01 7.68
CA GLY A 251 22.96 -24.99 6.72
C GLY A 251 21.91 -25.98 6.21
N ALA A 252 20.61 -25.73 6.46
CA ALA A 252 19.53 -26.59 5.97
C ALA A 252 19.18 -26.35 4.49
N PHE A 253 19.54 -25.17 3.96
CA PHE A 253 19.38 -24.83 2.54
C PHE A 253 20.62 -24.15 2.01
N ASP A 254 20.91 -24.39 0.72
CA ASP A 254 22.02 -23.74 0.03
C ASP A 254 21.76 -22.25 -0.20
N LYS A 255 22.85 -21.49 -0.35
CA LYS A 255 22.77 -20.10 -0.79
C LYS A 255 22.14 -20.02 -2.19
N ASP A 256 21.34 -18.97 -2.42
CA ASP A 256 20.68 -18.69 -3.71
C ASP A 256 19.68 -19.78 -4.13
N SER A 257 19.13 -20.53 -3.17
CA SER A 257 18.15 -21.61 -3.41
C SER A 257 16.70 -21.18 -3.18
N PHE A 258 16.45 -19.92 -2.80
CA PHE A 258 15.10 -19.44 -2.46
C PHE A 258 14.09 -19.55 -3.60
N TYR A 259 14.49 -19.26 -4.85
CA TYR A 259 13.59 -19.46 -5.98
C TYR A 259 13.20 -20.93 -6.10
N GLU A 260 14.20 -21.79 -6.22
CA GLU A 260 14.05 -23.20 -6.56
C GLU A 260 13.34 -24.00 -5.45
N LYS A 261 13.74 -23.77 -4.20
CA LYS A 261 13.30 -24.58 -3.05
C LYS A 261 12.10 -23.99 -2.29
N TRP A 262 11.84 -22.70 -2.43
CA TRP A 262 10.79 -22.01 -1.65
C TRP A 262 9.70 -21.41 -2.53
N LEU A 263 10.04 -20.53 -3.48
CA LEU A 263 9.02 -19.85 -4.29
C LEU A 263 8.34 -20.76 -5.31
N ARG A 264 9.08 -21.69 -5.94
CA ARG A 264 8.47 -22.67 -6.86
C ARG A 264 7.37 -23.50 -6.19
N VAL A 265 7.56 -23.87 -4.91
CA VAL A 265 6.53 -24.58 -4.12
C VAL A 265 5.25 -23.74 -4.03
N ILE A 266 5.37 -22.45 -3.71
CA ILE A 266 4.20 -21.57 -3.65
C ILE A 266 3.55 -21.42 -5.03
N PHE A 267 4.34 -21.14 -6.06
CA PHE A 267 3.85 -20.86 -7.41
C PHE A 267 3.17 -22.07 -8.04
N PHE A 268 3.79 -23.25 -7.95
CA PHE A 268 3.38 -24.40 -8.75
C PHE A 268 2.64 -25.46 -7.95
N GLU A 269 2.73 -25.45 -6.62
CA GLU A 269 2.06 -26.43 -5.78
C GLU A 269 0.93 -25.83 -4.97
N VAL A 270 1.24 -24.83 -4.13
CA VAL A 270 0.27 -24.25 -3.18
C VAL A 270 -0.90 -23.61 -3.92
N PHE A 271 -0.64 -22.68 -4.84
CA PHE A 271 -1.71 -22.00 -5.57
C PHE A 271 -2.41 -22.89 -6.61
N ASN A 272 -1.87 -24.07 -6.90
CA ASN A 272 -2.44 -25.06 -7.81
C ASN A 272 -3.02 -26.30 -7.10
N ASN A 273 -3.22 -26.26 -5.77
CA ASN A 273 -3.78 -27.37 -4.98
C ASN A 273 -3.09 -28.73 -5.22
N MET A 274 -1.76 -28.76 -5.29
CA MET A 274 -0.99 -30.00 -5.38
C MET A 274 -0.37 -30.32 -3.99
N PRO A 275 -1.08 -31.05 -3.11
CA PRO A 275 -0.70 -31.21 -1.69
C PRO A 275 0.50 -32.14 -1.42
N TYR A 276 1.23 -32.60 -2.45
CA TYR A 276 2.15 -33.74 -2.30
C TYR A 276 3.64 -33.39 -2.11
N ALA A 277 4.09 -32.15 -2.36
CA ALA A 277 5.52 -31.80 -2.38
C ALA A 277 6.00 -30.75 -1.34
N LEU A 278 5.15 -30.40 -0.36
CA LEU A 278 5.52 -29.56 0.80
C LEU A 278 6.65 -30.13 1.69
N LYS A 279 7.04 -31.40 1.52
CA LYS A 279 7.84 -32.20 2.47
C LYS A 279 9.27 -31.69 2.72
N GLU A 280 9.80 -30.80 1.90
CA GLU A 280 11.16 -30.24 2.07
C GLU A 280 11.18 -28.90 2.82
N LEU A 281 10.02 -28.27 3.05
CA LEU A 281 9.95 -27.00 3.77
C LEU A 281 9.85 -27.21 5.30
N PRO A 282 10.28 -26.23 6.11
CA PRO A 282 10.09 -26.28 7.56
C PRO A 282 8.61 -26.43 7.95
N THR A 283 8.33 -27.11 9.06
CA THR A 283 6.95 -27.40 9.51
C THR A 283 6.08 -26.16 9.64
N ASP A 284 6.61 -25.10 10.25
CA ASP A 284 5.88 -23.83 10.41
C ASP A 284 5.55 -23.16 9.07
N VAL A 285 6.38 -23.39 8.05
CA VAL A 285 6.16 -22.91 6.69
C VAL A 285 5.10 -23.73 5.97
N MET A 286 5.11 -25.05 6.14
CA MET A 286 4.05 -25.91 5.60
C MET A 286 2.68 -25.57 6.22
N GLU A 287 2.63 -25.36 7.53
CA GLU A 287 1.41 -24.96 8.24
C GLU A 287 0.86 -23.63 7.70
N ALA A 288 1.75 -22.64 7.52
CA ALA A 288 1.42 -21.34 6.95
C ALA A 288 0.82 -21.41 5.52
N LEU A 289 1.13 -22.47 4.77
CA LEU A 289 0.71 -22.67 3.38
C LEU A 289 -0.50 -23.63 3.23
N SER A 290 -0.88 -24.34 4.30
CA SER A 290 -1.89 -25.41 4.25
C SER A 290 -3.32 -24.95 3.96
N ASN A 291 -3.66 -23.70 4.28
CA ASN A 291 -5.04 -23.16 4.20
C ASN A 291 -5.24 -22.15 3.06
N VAL A 292 -4.32 -22.12 2.10
CA VAL A 292 -4.39 -21.20 0.97
C VAL A 292 -5.45 -21.71 -0.02
N PRO A 293 -6.44 -20.89 -0.41
CA PRO A 293 -7.42 -21.32 -1.39
C PRO A 293 -6.78 -21.50 -2.76
N PHE A 294 -7.40 -22.34 -3.58
CA PHE A 294 -7.01 -22.51 -4.98
C PHE A 294 -7.08 -21.19 -5.73
N LEU A 295 -6.00 -20.85 -6.42
CA LEU A 295 -5.89 -19.60 -7.17
C LEU A 295 -5.52 -19.82 -8.63
N ASN A 296 -5.97 -20.95 -9.18
CA ASN A 296 -5.69 -21.44 -10.54
C ASN A 296 -6.24 -20.53 -11.64
N GLY A 297 -5.63 -19.36 -11.76
CA GLY A 297 -5.62 -18.52 -12.94
C GLY A 297 -4.33 -18.80 -13.72
N GLY A 298 -4.35 -18.55 -15.04
CA GLY A 298 -3.22 -18.82 -15.93
C GLY A 298 -1.86 -18.29 -15.46
N LEU A 299 -1.83 -17.32 -14.54
CA LEU A 299 -0.62 -16.76 -13.94
C LEU A 299 0.28 -17.81 -13.24
N PHE A 300 -0.28 -18.79 -12.54
CA PHE A 300 0.49 -19.80 -11.77
C PHE A 300 0.66 -21.14 -12.48
N ARG A 301 0.19 -21.23 -13.73
CA ARG A 301 0.48 -22.39 -14.58
C ARG A 301 1.96 -22.38 -14.93
N GLU A 302 2.61 -23.53 -14.76
CA GLU A 302 4.00 -23.71 -15.18
C GLU A 302 4.10 -23.59 -16.71
N THR A 303 5.08 -22.82 -17.18
CA THR A 303 5.36 -22.60 -18.61
C THR A 303 6.73 -23.16 -18.99
N ASP A 304 7.07 -23.16 -20.28
CA ASP A 304 8.40 -23.63 -20.71
C ASP A 304 9.54 -22.72 -20.20
N THR A 305 9.25 -21.44 -19.93
CA THR A 305 10.23 -20.54 -19.33
C THR A 305 10.57 -20.91 -17.88
N ASP A 306 9.64 -21.59 -17.18
CA ASP A 306 9.85 -22.06 -15.81
C ASP A 306 10.74 -23.30 -15.73
N LYS A 307 11.01 -23.96 -16.87
CA LYS A 307 11.90 -25.14 -16.97
C LYS A 307 13.35 -24.77 -17.31
N LEU A 308 13.62 -23.48 -17.54
CA LEU A 308 14.96 -23.00 -17.84
C LEU A 308 15.85 -23.16 -16.60
N PRO A 309 17.16 -23.41 -16.77
CA PRO A 309 18.10 -23.57 -15.66
C PRO A 309 18.47 -22.20 -15.04
N ILE A 310 17.46 -21.51 -14.50
CA ILE A 310 17.57 -20.16 -13.96
C ILE A 310 17.98 -20.20 -12.50
N LYS A 311 19.00 -19.41 -12.16
CA LYS A 311 19.38 -19.13 -10.77
C LYS A 311 19.14 -17.67 -10.45
N ILE A 312 18.38 -17.39 -9.39
CA ILE A 312 18.19 -16.03 -8.87
C ILE A 312 18.95 -15.91 -7.55
N GLU A 313 19.95 -15.03 -7.54
CA GLU A 313 20.76 -14.80 -6.35
C GLU A 313 19.94 -14.18 -5.19
N ASP A 314 20.31 -14.51 -3.96
CA ASP A 314 19.76 -13.93 -2.73
C ASP A 314 19.92 -12.39 -2.72
N SER A 315 20.96 -11.90 -3.39
CA SER A 315 21.26 -10.47 -3.55
C SER A 315 20.18 -9.74 -4.36
N LEU A 316 19.61 -10.39 -5.39
CA LEU A 316 18.52 -9.88 -6.21
C LEU A 316 17.20 -9.94 -5.46
N PHE A 317 16.93 -11.03 -4.73
CA PHE A 317 15.76 -11.14 -3.86
C PHE A 317 15.68 -10.01 -2.83
N LYS A 318 16.81 -9.67 -2.20
CA LYS A 318 16.87 -8.53 -1.30
C LYS A 318 16.43 -7.23 -1.99
N LYS A 319 16.81 -6.99 -3.24
CA LYS A 319 16.41 -5.79 -3.99
C LYS A 319 14.93 -5.83 -4.39
N ILE A 320 14.44 -6.97 -4.86
CA ILE A 320 13.04 -7.20 -5.22
C ILE A 320 12.13 -6.91 -4.01
N PHE A 321 12.42 -7.51 -2.85
CA PHE A 321 11.60 -7.27 -1.66
C PHE A 321 11.79 -5.87 -1.09
N ASN A 322 13.00 -5.30 -1.12
CA ASN A 322 13.18 -3.90 -0.75
C ASN A 322 12.37 -2.94 -1.66
N PHE A 323 12.08 -3.32 -2.89
CA PHE A 323 11.18 -2.58 -3.77
C PHE A 323 9.72 -2.77 -3.35
N PHE A 324 9.21 -4.01 -3.36
CA PHE A 324 7.80 -4.28 -3.05
C PHE A 324 7.39 -3.78 -1.66
N GLU A 325 8.25 -3.96 -0.65
CA GLU A 325 7.98 -3.51 0.73
C GLU A 325 7.93 -1.98 0.91
N LYS A 326 8.29 -1.20 -0.12
CA LYS A 326 8.07 0.26 -0.08
C LYS A 326 6.60 0.63 -0.25
N TYR A 327 5.84 -0.21 -0.93
CA TYR A 327 4.50 0.14 -1.38
C TYR A 327 3.46 -0.62 -0.58
N ASN A 328 2.39 0.08 -0.21
CA ASN A 328 1.19 -0.57 0.30
C ASN A 328 0.37 -1.13 -0.87
N PHE A 329 -0.28 -2.28 -0.65
CA PHE A 329 -1.11 -2.96 -1.64
C PHE A 329 -2.55 -3.01 -1.16
N THR A 330 -3.50 -2.95 -2.08
CA THR A 330 -4.93 -3.13 -1.80
C THR A 330 -5.54 -4.12 -2.77
N ILE A 331 -6.55 -4.85 -2.31
CA ILE A 331 -7.37 -5.75 -3.14
C ILE A 331 -8.60 -5.03 -3.72
N LYS A 332 -8.82 -3.78 -3.34
CA LYS A 332 -9.90 -2.96 -3.88
C LYS A 332 -9.43 -2.36 -5.19
N GLU A 333 -10.23 -2.51 -6.23
CA GLU A 333 -10.03 -1.77 -7.47
C GLU A 333 -10.44 -0.32 -7.28
N ASP A 334 -9.81 0.57 -8.06
CA ASP A 334 -10.17 1.98 -8.10
C ASP A 334 -11.62 2.13 -8.55
N MET A 335 -12.44 2.76 -7.71
CA MET A 335 -13.76 3.23 -8.12
C MET A 335 -13.64 4.71 -8.52
N PRO A 336 -14.42 5.19 -9.50
CA PRO A 336 -14.26 6.57 -10.03
C PRO A 336 -14.23 7.65 -8.94
N LEU A 337 -15.04 7.47 -7.90
CA LEU A 337 -15.21 8.45 -6.81
C LEU A 337 -14.65 7.94 -5.46
N GLU A 338 -13.91 6.84 -5.45
CA GLU A 338 -13.33 6.28 -4.24
C GLU A 338 -12.00 5.60 -4.56
N LYS A 339 -10.93 6.21 -4.06
CA LYS A 339 -9.56 5.75 -4.27
C LYS A 339 -8.86 5.45 -2.95
N GLU A 340 -7.77 4.71 -3.04
CA GLU A 340 -6.90 4.36 -1.94
C GLU A 340 -5.46 4.68 -2.30
N VAL A 341 -4.69 5.26 -1.37
CA VAL A 341 -3.26 5.54 -1.57
C VAL A 341 -2.47 4.24 -1.39
N ALA A 342 -2.66 3.32 -2.35
CA ALA A 342 -2.06 2.01 -2.39
C ALA A 342 -2.03 1.49 -3.84
N ILE A 343 -1.19 0.50 -4.10
CA ILE A 343 -1.16 -0.19 -5.39
C ILE A 343 -2.36 -1.14 -5.46
N ASN A 344 -3.18 -1.00 -6.49
CA ASN A 344 -4.37 -1.81 -6.72
C ASN A 344 -4.14 -2.91 -7.78
N PRO A 345 -5.04 -3.90 -7.92
CA PRO A 345 -4.82 -5.05 -8.81
C PRO A 345 -4.75 -4.71 -10.30
N GLN A 346 -5.25 -3.55 -10.74
CA GLN A 346 -5.16 -3.13 -12.15
C GLN A 346 -3.69 -2.96 -12.60
N MET A 347 -2.78 -2.73 -11.64
CA MET A 347 -1.34 -2.69 -11.90
C MET A 347 -0.81 -3.96 -12.56
N ILE A 348 -1.39 -5.14 -12.29
CA ILE A 348 -0.99 -6.40 -12.96
C ILE A 348 -1.20 -6.29 -14.47
N GLY A 349 -2.39 -5.83 -14.89
CA GLY A 349 -2.73 -5.66 -16.30
C GLY A 349 -1.84 -4.60 -16.95
N TYR A 350 -1.70 -3.45 -16.31
CA TYR A 350 -0.88 -2.35 -16.80
C TYR A 350 0.59 -2.74 -17.01
N VAL A 351 1.18 -3.45 -16.05
CA VAL A 351 2.56 -3.98 -16.16
C VAL A 351 2.67 -4.99 -17.29
N TYR A 352 1.72 -5.92 -17.38
CA TYR A 352 1.71 -6.95 -18.41
C TYR A 352 1.65 -6.33 -19.81
N GLU A 353 0.68 -5.44 -20.05
CA GLU A 353 0.51 -4.74 -21.34
C GLU A 353 1.74 -3.90 -21.69
N SER A 354 2.24 -3.11 -20.74
CA SER A 354 3.36 -2.20 -21.00
C SER A 354 4.66 -2.93 -21.31
N LEU A 355 4.94 -4.05 -20.65
CA LEU A 355 6.18 -4.81 -20.85
C LEU A 355 6.07 -5.83 -21.98
N ALA A 356 4.87 -6.36 -22.27
CA ALA A 356 4.64 -7.18 -23.46
C ALA A 356 4.92 -6.39 -24.74
N ASN A 357 4.48 -5.13 -24.84
CA ASN A 357 4.76 -4.26 -25.99
C ASN A 357 6.28 -4.05 -26.19
N VAL A 358 7.03 -3.91 -25.10
CA VAL A 358 8.51 -3.80 -25.16
C VAL A 358 9.14 -5.09 -25.67
N ALA A 359 8.57 -6.26 -25.35
CA ALA A 359 9.02 -7.54 -25.89
C ALA A 359 8.78 -7.62 -27.41
N GLU A 360 7.61 -7.21 -27.92
CA GLU A 360 7.32 -7.20 -29.35
C GLU A 360 8.34 -6.36 -30.14
N GLU A 361 8.65 -5.14 -29.68
CA GLU A 361 9.68 -4.29 -30.31
C GLU A 361 11.08 -4.92 -30.31
N ILE A 362 11.39 -5.77 -29.33
CA ILE A 362 12.67 -6.49 -29.26
C ILE A 362 12.66 -7.64 -30.26
N TYR A 363 11.56 -8.40 -30.33
CA TYR A 363 11.43 -9.54 -31.23
C TYR A 363 11.58 -9.11 -32.68
N ASP A 364 10.91 -8.02 -33.07
CA ASP A 364 10.97 -7.45 -34.43
C ASP A 364 12.36 -6.94 -34.84
N ARG A 365 13.29 -6.74 -33.89
CA ARG A 365 14.67 -6.27 -34.15
C ARG A 365 15.70 -7.40 -34.16
N THR A 366 15.33 -8.58 -33.67
CA THR A 366 16.22 -9.76 -33.59
C THR A 366 15.93 -10.82 -34.64
N ASP A 367 14.80 -10.71 -35.34
CA ASP A 367 14.52 -11.37 -36.61
C ASP A 367 15.04 -10.51 -37.78
#